data_AF-A0A951UGM4-F1
#
_entry.id   AF-A0A951UGM4-F1
#
_cell.length_a   1.000
_cell.length_b   1.000
_cell.length_c   1.000
_cell.angle_alpha   90.00
_cell.angle_beta   90.00
_cell.angle_gamma   90.00
#
_symmetry.space_group_name_H-M   'P 1'
#
loop_
_entity.id
_entity.type
_entity.pdbx_description
1 polymer ?
#
loop_
_entity_poly.entity_id
_entity_poly.type
_entity_poly.pdbx_seq_one_letter_code
_entity_poly.pdbx_strand_id
1 'polypeptide(L)'
;MGIFDIFKDVKDFGTEFDKAFNFVMHDSKDYYGEVDVQDSSGTLWRIRVRRTGDRGRYLKINSKTNSSRQIRATADGYKDYVQITPDEWDMFRLLVGNPNHVELYLNAKKVLSRIV
;
A
#
# COMPACT_ATOMS: atom_id res chain seq x y z
N MET A 1 13.23 16.47 -21.54
CA MET A 1 11.81 16.05 -21.65
C MET A 1 11.38 15.59 -20.28
N GLY A 2 10.57 16.41 -19.62
CA GLY A 2 10.25 16.24 -18.21
C GLY A 2 8.95 15.48 -18.03
N ILE A 3 8.83 14.78 -16.91
CA ILE A 3 7.60 14.18 -16.38
C ILE A 3 6.35 15.09 -16.45
N PHE A 4 6.53 16.41 -16.59
CA PHE A 4 5.46 17.38 -16.79
C PHE A 4 4.72 17.25 -18.13
N ASP A 5 5.35 16.72 -19.18
CA ASP A 5 4.73 16.60 -20.51
C ASP A 5 3.67 15.47 -20.58
N ILE A 6 3.70 14.53 -19.62
CA ILE A 6 2.79 13.37 -19.58
C ILE A 6 1.43 13.72 -18.95
N PHE A 7 1.34 14.82 -18.19
CA PHE A 7 0.14 15.17 -17.41
C PHE A 7 -0.86 16.10 -18.10
N LYS A 8 -0.68 16.39 -19.40
CA LYS A 8 -1.53 17.37 -20.09
C LYS A 8 -2.95 16.88 -20.40
N ASP A 9 -3.23 15.58 -20.26
CA ASP A 9 -4.46 14.96 -20.78
C ASP A 9 -5.40 14.34 -19.74
N VAL A 10 -5.46 14.88 -18.52
CA VAL A 10 -6.48 14.44 -17.55
C VAL A 10 -7.14 15.63 -16.85
N LYS A 11 -7.92 16.39 -17.62
CA LYS A 11 -8.65 17.58 -17.10
C LYS A 11 -9.91 17.23 -16.29
N ASP A 12 -10.37 15.97 -16.33
CA ASP A 12 -11.65 15.56 -15.74
C ASP A 12 -11.52 14.76 -14.42
N PHE A 13 -10.31 14.56 -13.87
CA PHE A 13 -10.09 13.88 -12.57
C PHE A 13 -9.86 14.83 -11.39
N GLY A 14 -9.84 16.15 -11.63
CA GLY A 14 -9.25 17.13 -10.70
C GLY A 14 -9.92 17.20 -9.33
N THR A 15 -11.26 17.14 -9.23
CA THR A 15 -11.95 17.52 -7.99
C THR A 15 -11.99 16.42 -6.92
N GLU A 16 -12.06 15.15 -7.31
CA GLU A 16 -11.99 14.00 -6.39
C GLU A 16 -10.53 13.67 -6.05
N PHE A 17 -9.63 13.78 -7.03
CA PHE A 17 -8.20 13.62 -6.83
C PHE A 17 -7.64 14.70 -5.92
N ASP A 18 -8.01 15.97 -6.08
CA ASP A 18 -7.51 17.06 -5.21
C ASP A 18 -7.99 16.92 -3.76
N LYS A 19 -9.19 16.37 -3.52
CA LYS A 19 -9.66 16.08 -2.16
C LYS A 19 -8.96 14.86 -1.56
N ALA A 20 -8.79 13.80 -2.33
CA ALA A 20 -8.02 12.62 -1.92
C ALA A 20 -6.55 12.96 -1.68
N PHE A 21 -5.98 13.80 -2.54
CA PHE A 21 -4.61 14.30 -2.48
C PHE A 21 -4.42 15.24 -1.29
N ASN A 22 -5.34 16.18 -1.02
CA ASN A 22 -5.24 17.05 0.16
C ASN A 22 -5.44 16.30 1.49
N PHE A 23 -6.28 15.25 1.54
CA PHE A 23 -6.36 14.36 2.72
C PHE A 23 -5.07 13.54 2.91
N VAL A 24 -4.47 13.07 1.81
CA VAL A 24 -3.18 12.35 1.81
C VAL A 24 -2.01 13.28 2.17
N MET A 25 -2.06 14.56 1.78
CA MET A 25 -0.98 15.53 1.97
C MET A 25 -0.86 16.07 3.40
N HIS A 26 -1.89 15.91 4.26
CA HIS A 26 -1.77 16.26 5.69
C HIS A 26 -1.20 15.11 6.57
N ASP A 27 -1.16 13.86 6.08
CA ASP A 27 -0.58 12.67 6.76
C ASP A 27 0.83 12.32 6.19
N SER A 28 1.42 13.23 5.40
CA SER A 28 2.32 12.96 4.27
C SER A 28 3.80 12.75 4.56
N LYS A 29 4.23 12.64 5.81
CA LYS A 29 5.65 12.28 6.04
C LYS A 29 5.93 10.79 5.87
N ASP A 30 4.89 9.94 5.86
CA ASP A 30 5.09 8.50 6.06
C ASP A 30 4.22 7.53 5.22
N TYR A 31 3.49 7.99 4.19
CA TYR A 31 2.55 7.16 3.42
C TYR A 31 2.87 7.14 1.92
N TYR A 32 3.01 5.93 1.35
CA TYR A 32 3.33 5.73 -0.07
C TYR A 32 2.12 5.37 -0.94
N GLY A 33 0.98 5.06 -0.34
CA GLY A 33 -0.26 4.68 -1.03
C GLY A 33 -0.86 3.38 -0.51
N GLU A 34 -1.94 2.93 -1.16
CA GLU A 34 -2.66 1.73 -0.77
C GLU A 34 -3.08 0.89 -1.97
N VAL A 35 -3.16 -0.42 -1.76
CA VAL A 35 -3.62 -1.40 -2.75
C VAL A 35 -4.54 -2.41 -2.08
N ASP A 36 -5.55 -2.86 -2.82
CA ASP A 36 -6.45 -3.92 -2.38
C ASP A 36 -5.97 -5.27 -2.95
N VAL A 37 -5.69 -6.25 -2.08
CA VAL A 37 -5.21 -7.60 -2.46
C VAL A 37 -6.12 -8.65 -1.83
N GLN A 38 -6.48 -9.67 -2.60
CA GLN A 38 -7.32 -10.76 -2.13
C GLN A 38 -6.46 -11.93 -1.65
N ASP A 39 -6.71 -12.43 -0.45
CA ASP A 39 -6.02 -13.62 0.07
C ASP A 39 -6.50 -14.94 -0.59
N SER A 40 -5.95 -16.07 -0.16
CA SER A 40 -6.36 -17.40 -0.66
C SER A 40 -7.80 -17.78 -0.28
N SER A 41 -8.34 -17.22 0.80
CA SER A 41 -9.72 -17.44 1.26
C SER A 41 -10.76 -16.60 0.51
N GLY A 42 -10.30 -15.67 -0.34
CA GLY A 42 -11.17 -14.72 -1.03
C GLY A 42 -11.45 -13.44 -0.25
N THR A 43 -10.85 -13.25 0.93
CA THR A 43 -11.00 -12.02 1.72
C THR A 43 -10.19 -10.90 1.07
N LEU A 44 -10.84 -9.75 0.86
CA LEU A 44 -10.19 -8.56 0.31
C LEU A 44 -9.55 -7.72 1.43
N TRP A 45 -8.26 -7.48 1.31
CA TRP A 45 -7.45 -6.74 2.26
C TRP A 45 -6.96 -5.44 1.64
N ARG A 46 -7.14 -4.33 2.36
CA ARG A 46 -6.55 -3.04 2.04
C ARG A 46 -5.19 -2.91 2.70
N ILE A 47 -4.16 -2.76 1.88
CA ILE A 47 -2.76 -2.72 2.31
C ILE A 47 -2.23 -1.31 2.11
N ARG A 48 -1.96 -0.61 3.20
CA ARG A 48 -1.34 0.73 3.20
C ARG A 48 0.16 0.59 3.40
N VAL A 49 0.93 1.11 2.44
CA VAL A 49 2.39 1.08 2.47
C VAL A 49 2.90 2.35 3.15
N ARG A 50 3.70 2.19 4.20
CA ARG A 50 4.15 3.29 5.06
C ARG A 50 5.64 3.20 5.40
N ARG A 51 6.26 4.36 5.65
CA ARG A 51 7.59 4.47 6.28
C ARG A 51 7.56 5.62 7.27
N THR A 52 7.60 5.33 8.57
CA THR A 52 7.63 6.35 9.63
C THR A 52 8.93 6.23 10.39
N GLY A 53 9.55 7.35 10.78
CA GLY A 53 10.83 7.39 11.52
C GLY A 53 11.07 6.22 12.48
N ASP A 54 10.33 6.17 13.60
CA ASP A 54 10.54 5.14 14.63
C ASP A 54 10.08 3.73 14.25
N ARG A 55 9.18 3.60 13.27
CA ARG A 55 8.57 2.32 12.86
C ARG A 55 9.22 1.71 11.63
N GLY A 56 10.12 2.46 10.98
CA GLY A 56 10.69 2.12 9.70
C GLY A 56 9.63 1.89 8.62
N ARG A 57 9.94 1.00 7.69
CA ARG A 57 9.09 0.47 6.63
C ARG A 57 8.10 -0.53 7.20
N TYR A 58 6.82 -0.24 7.05
CA TYR A 58 5.76 -1.12 7.52
C TYR A 58 4.51 -1.07 6.64
N LEU A 59 3.68 -2.09 6.76
CA LEU A 59 2.38 -2.22 6.13
C LEU A 59 1.29 -2.15 7.20
N LYS A 60 0.20 -1.47 6.88
CA LYS A 60 -1.05 -1.55 7.65
C LYS A 60 -2.08 -2.29 6.79
N ILE A 61 -2.48 -3.47 7.24
CA ILE A 61 -3.29 -4.43 6.48
C ILE A 61 -4.65 -4.53 7.15
N ASN A 62 -5.70 -4.07 6.49
CA ASN A 62 -7.05 -4.02 7.03
C ASN A 62 -7.98 -4.89 6.18
N SER A 63 -8.76 -5.76 6.80
CA SER A 63 -9.82 -6.46 6.06
C SER A 63 -10.92 -5.47 5.67
N LYS A 64 -11.36 -5.52 4.41
CA LYS A 64 -12.48 -4.70 3.93
C LYS A 64 -13.85 -5.27 4.32
N THR A 65 -13.91 -6.55 4.64
CA THR A 65 -15.15 -7.22 5.09
C THR A 65 -15.31 -7.18 6.60
N ASN A 66 -14.21 -7.09 7.36
CA ASN A 66 -14.24 -6.94 8.81
C ASN A 66 -13.20 -5.90 9.28
N SER A 67 -13.64 -4.67 9.51
CA SER A 67 -12.76 -3.55 9.90
C SER A 67 -12.02 -3.75 11.22
N SER A 68 -12.46 -4.69 12.07
CA SER A 68 -11.76 -5.05 13.31
C SER A 68 -10.52 -5.92 13.07
N ARG A 69 -10.43 -6.62 11.92
CA ARG A 69 -9.24 -7.39 11.53
C ARG A 69 -8.22 -6.46 10.89
N GLN A 70 -7.27 -6.02 11.72
CA GLN A 70 -6.12 -5.23 11.31
C GLN A 70 -4.83 -5.95 11.71
N ILE A 71 -3.89 -6.04 10.77
CA ILE A 71 -2.54 -6.55 10.99
C ILE A 71 -1.54 -5.44 10.64
N ARG A 72 -0.41 -5.41 11.34
CA ARG A 72 0.73 -4.56 11.00
C ARG A 72 1.93 -5.43 10.73
N ALA A 73 2.60 -5.21 9.61
CA ALA A 73 3.80 -5.93 9.23
C ALA A 73 4.97 -4.97 9.06
N THR A 74 6.18 -5.33 9.48
CA THR A 74 7.38 -4.47 9.44
C THR A 74 8.52 -5.14 8.70
N ALA A 75 9.25 -4.38 7.89
CA ALA A 75 10.51 -4.81 7.30
C ALA A 75 11.73 -4.47 8.17
N ASP A 76 11.55 -3.60 9.17
CA ASP A 76 12.64 -3.03 9.98
C ASP A 76 12.59 -3.49 11.45
N GLY A 77 11.73 -4.47 11.78
CA GLY A 77 11.72 -5.15 13.08
C GLY A 77 11.06 -4.38 14.22
N TYR A 78 10.12 -3.46 13.94
CA TYR A 78 9.37 -2.78 14.98
C TYR A 78 8.55 -3.77 15.84
N LYS A 79 8.57 -3.57 17.17
CA LYS A 79 7.92 -4.47 18.14
C LYS A 79 6.44 -4.73 17.84
N ASP A 80 5.99 -5.94 18.15
CA ASP A 80 4.61 -6.43 18.02
C ASP A 80 4.06 -6.49 16.57
N TYR A 81 4.88 -6.20 15.56
CA TYR A 81 4.47 -6.26 14.15
C TYR A 81 4.96 -7.57 13.53
N VAL A 82 4.19 -8.11 12.58
CA VAL A 82 4.57 -9.31 11.84
C VAL A 82 5.81 -8.99 10.98
N GLN A 83 6.84 -9.82 11.07
CA GLN A 83 8.05 -9.59 10.28
C GLN A 83 7.80 -9.92 8.80
N ILE A 84 8.22 -9.00 7.93
CA ILE A 84 8.36 -9.21 6.48
C ILE A 84 9.79 -8.84 6.07
N THR A 85 10.18 -9.18 4.86
CA THR A 85 11.47 -8.77 4.31
C THR A 85 11.38 -7.34 3.73
N PRO A 86 12.52 -6.64 3.64
CA PRO A 86 12.67 -5.41 2.85
C PRO A 86 12.07 -5.52 1.43
N ASP A 87 12.38 -6.61 0.72
CA ASP A 87 11.94 -6.84 -0.65
C ASP A 87 10.42 -7.02 -0.76
N GLU A 88 9.81 -7.67 0.24
CA GLU A 88 8.35 -7.78 0.32
C GLU A 88 7.70 -6.42 0.54
N TRP A 89 8.28 -5.55 1.37
CA TRP A 89 7.78 -4.19 1.52
C TRP A 89 7.93 -3.38 0.23
N ASP A 90 9.09 -3.46 -0.44
CA ASP A 90 9.33 -2.78 -1.71
C ASP A 90 8.42 -3.30 -2.83
N MET A 91 8.08 -4.58 -2.83
CA MET A 91 7.09 -5.16 -3.74
C MET A 91 5.72 -4.52 -3.57
N PHE A 92 5.24 -4.34 -2.32
CA PHE A 92 3.97 -3.63 -2.10
C PHE A 92 4.05 -2.18 -2.52
N ARG A 93 5.18 -1.51 -2.29
CA ARG A 93 5.42 -0.15 -2.79
C ARG A 93 5.35 -0.08 -4.32
N LEU A 94 5.96 -1.02 -5.03
CA LEU A 94 5.91 -1.09 -6.49
C LEU A 94 4.49 -1.38 -7.00
N LEU A 95 3.77 -2.27 -6.32
CA LEU A 95 2.39 -2.62 -6.65
C LEU A 95 1.45 -1.42 -6.48
N VAL A 96 1.65 -0.58 -5.46
CA VAL A 96 0.90 0.68 -5.30
C VAL A 96 1.06 1.59 -6.53
N GLY A 97 2.27 1.68 -7.09
CA GLY A 97 2.52 2.45 -8.32
C GLY A 97 2.06 1.75 -9.60
N ASN A 98 1.82 0.44 -9.56
CA ASN A 98 1.50 -0.40 -10.72
C ASN A 98 0.38 -1.41 -10.39
N PRO A 99 -0.83 -0.96 -10.04
CA PRO A 99 -1.88 -1.82 -9.48
C PRO A 99 -2.36 -2.92 -10.43
N ASN A 100 -2.15 -2.75 -11.74
CA ASN A 100 -2.53 -3.72 -12.77
C ASN A 100 -1.40 -4.72 -13.12
N HIS A 101 -0.25 -4.65 -12.44
CA HIS A 101 0.87 -5.55 -12.74
C HIS A 101 0.62 -6.94 -12.14
N VAL A 102 0.22 -7.88 -12.99
CA VAL A 102 -0.25 -9.23 -12.59
C VAL A 102 0.77 -9.98 -11.73
N GLU A 103 2.05 -9.98 -12.11
CA GLU A 103 3.08 -10.71 -11.34
C GLU A 103 3.29 -10.14 -9.93
N LEU A 104 3.38 -8.81 -9.81
CA LEU A 104 3.46 -8.13 -8.51
C LEU A 104 2.23 -8.44 -7.66
N TYR A 105 1.03 -8.46 -8.25
CA TYR A 105 -0.19 -8.83 -7.55
C TYR A 105 -0.15 -10.28 -7.04
N LEU A 106 0.28 -11.24 -7.86
CA LEU A 106 0.38 -12.64 -7.48
C LEU A 106 1.42 -12.87 -6.38
N ASN A 107 2.55 -12.16 -6.42
CA ASN A 107 3.55 -12.24 -5.38
C ASN A 107 3.07 -11.57 -4.08
N ALA A 108 2.41 -10.42 -4.17
CA ALA A 108 1.76 -9.76 -3.02
C ALA A 108 0.72 -10.68 -2.37
N LYS A 109 -0.05 -11.43 -3.16
CA LYS A 109 -1.01 -12.43 -2.65
C LYS A 109 -0.33 -13.57 -1.87
N LYS A 110 0.82 -14.06 -2.33
CA LYS A 110 1.60 -15.08 -1.59
C LYS A 110 2.08 -14.55 -0.24
N VAL A 111 2.62 -13.33 -0.23
CA VAL A 111 3.10 -12.67 1.00
C VAL A 111 1.93 -12.44 1.95
N LEU A 112 0.80 -11.93 1.44
CA LEU A 112 -0.41 -11.69 2.23
C LEU A 112 -0.91 -12.99 2.88
N SER A 113 -0.99 -14.08 2.13
CA SER A 113 -1.47 -15.38 2.63
C SER A 113 -0.58 -15.99 3.73
N ARG A 114 0.67 -15.52 3.87
CA ARG A 114 1.56 -15.89 4.99
C ARG A 114 1.29 -15.05 6.24
N ILE A 115 0.78 -13.84 6.08
CA ILE A 115 0.64 -12.83 7.14
C ILE A 115 -0.75 -12.87 7.79
N VAL A 116 -1.81 -13.16 7.02
CA VAL A 116 -3.22 -13.06 7.43
C VAL A 116 -3.89 -14.42 7.60
#